data_AF-A0A1K0FL65-F1
#
_entry.id   AF-A0A1K0FL65-F1
#
_cell.length_a   1.000
_cell.length_b   1.000
_cell.length_c   1.000
_cell.angle_alpha   90.00
_cell.angle_beta   90.00
_cell.angle_gamma   90.00
#
_symmetry.space_group_name_H-M   'P 1'
#
loop_
_entity.id
_entity.type
_entity.pdbx_description
1 polymer ?
#
loop_
_entity_poly.entity_id
_entity_poly.type
_entity_poly.pdbx_seq_one_letter_code
_entity_poly.pdbx_strand_id
1 'polypeptide(L)'
;MQQLSTSARGLATVGAHTPDADLCEVLARAAAIVAAHTVRDGLCAGCRDWWARLAPFPCEQVRWARAIRDRYGDACATGRESGGAA
;
A
#
# COMPACT_ATOMS: atom_id res chain seq x y z
N MET A 1 1.18 47.12 17.39
CA MET A 1 1.31 45.93 18.26
C MET A 1 0.79 44.73 17.49
N GLN A 2 1.67 43.83 17.03
CA GLN A 2 1.27 42.61 16.33
C GLN A 2 1.21 41.46 17.34
N GLN A 3 0.02 40.88 17.55
CA GLN A 3 -0.15 39.71 18.41
C GLN A 3 0.27 38.44 17.65
N LEU A 4 1.27 37.73 18.17
CA LEU A 4 1.67 36.41 17.68
C LEU A 4 0.72 35.37 18.31
N SER A 5 -0.14 34.78 17.48
CA SER A 5 -1.05 33.71 17.90
C SER A 5 -0.28 32.37 17.89
N THR A 6 0.05 31.85 19.06
CA THR A 6 0.65 30.52 19.23
C THR A 6 -0.40 29.46 18.93
N SER A 7 -0.30 28.82 17.77
CA SER A 7 -1.14 27.67 17.42
C SER A 7 -0.76 26.48 18.30
N ALA A 8 -1.67 26.02 19.15
CA ALA A 8 -1.47 24.83 19.97
C ALA A 8 -1.43 23.59 19.06
N ARG A 9 -0.31 22.86 19.06
CA ARG A 9 -0.22 21.53 18.43
C ARG A 9 -1.16 20.58 19.17
N GLY A 10 -2.27 20.21 18.55
CA GLY A 10 -3.05 19.05 18.96
C GLY A 10 -2.22 17.78 18.76
N LEU A 11 -2.13 16.93 19.78
CA LEU A 11 -1.62 15.57 19.60
C LEU A 11 -2.65 14.77 18.80
N ALA A 12 -2.27 14.25 17.64
CA ALA A 12 -3.04 13.25 16.95
C ALA A 12 -2.84 11.90 17.64
N THR A 13 -3.92 11.28 18.11
CA THR A 13 -3.90 9.88 18.52
C THR A 13 -3.98 9.01 17.26
N VAL A 14 -3.02 8.12 17.05
CA VAL A 14 -3.13 7.09 16.01
C VAL A 14 -4.20 6.08 16.47
N GLY A 15 -5.20 5.82 15.63
CA GLY A 15 -6.28 4.88 15.94
C GLY A 15 -5.78 3.45 16.14
N ALA A 16 -6.57 2.62 16.82
CA ALA A 16 -6.27 1.20 16.97
C ALA A 16 -6.40 0.48 15.62
N HIS A 17 -5.28 0.10 15.02
CA HIS A 17 -5.20 -0.77 13.86
C HIS A 17 -5.17 -2.25 14.27
N THR A 18 -5.89 -3.09 13.52
CA THR A 18 -5.81 -4.56 13.63
C THR A 18 -4.86 -5.08 12.55
N PRO A 19 -3.81 -5.86 12.88
CA PRO A 19 -2.78 -6.28 11.93
C PRO A 19 -3.30 -6.96 10.66
N ASP A 20 -4.37 -7.75 10.76
CA ASP A 20 -4.96 -8.44 9.59
C ASP A 20 -5.66 -7.47 8.64
N ALA A 21 -6.34 -6.45 9.16
CA ALA A 21 -6.97 -5.41 8.34
C ALA A 21 -5.91 -4.55 7.63
N ASP A 22 -4.82 -4.22 8.33
CA ASP A 22 -3.68 -3.50 7.74
C ASP A 22 -3.05 -4.31 6.61
N LEU A 23 -2.88 -5.62 6.81
CA LEU A 23 -2.35 -6.51 5.78
C LEU A 23 -3.29 -6.63 4.58
N CYS A 24 -4.60 -6.75 4.79
CA CYS A 24 -5.61 -6.71 3.73
C CYS A 24 -5.52 -5.43 2.90
N GLU A 25 -5.41 -4.25 3.54
CA GLU A 25 -5.28 -2.98 2.84
C GLU A 25 -3.98 -2.91 2.02
N VAL A 26 -2.86 -3.35 2.60
CA VAL A 26 -1.57 -3.42 1.91
C VAL A 26 -1.65 -4.34 0.68
N LEU A 27 -2.29 -5.51 0.81
CA LEU A 27 -2.49 -6.45 -0.30
C LEU A 27 -3.40 -5.89 -1.39
N ALA A 28 -4.48 -5.18 -1.02
CA ALA A 28 -5.35 -4.49 -1.97
C ALA A 28 -4.58 -3.41 -2.74
N ARG A 29 -3.75 -2.62 -2.06
CA ARG A 29 -2.88 -1.62 -2.69
C ARG A 29 -1.85 -2.26 -3.63
N ALA A 30 -1.23 -3.36 -3.21
CA ALA A 30 -0.29 -4.11 -4.05
C ALA A 30 -0.98 -4.64 -5.33
N ALA A 31 -2.21 -5.17 -5.21
CA ALA A 31 -2.97 -5.61 -6.37
C ALA A 31 -3.27 -4.46 -7.35
N ALA A 32 -3.67 -3.29 -6.84
CA ALA A 32 -3.89 -2.10 -7.66
C ALA A 32 -2.61 -1.64 -8.38
N ILE A 33 -1.44 -1.71 -7.71
CA ILE A 33 -0.15 -1.38 -8.32
C ILE A 33 0.17 -2.34 -9.46
N VAL A 34 0.03 -3.67 -9.25
CA VAL A 34 0.28 -4.66 -10.31
C VAL A 34 -0.63 -4.44 -11.52
N ALA A 35 -1.92 -4.14 -11.28
CA ALA A 35 -2.89 -3.90 -12.35
C ALA A 35 -2.56 -2.64 -13.16
N ALA A 36 -2.15 -1.55 -12.50
CA ALA A 36 -1.85 -0.29 -13.17
C ALA A 36 -0.51 -0.30 -13.92
N HIS A 37 0.45 -1.13 -13.51
CA HIS A 37 1.81 -1.10 -14.04
C HIS A 37 2.08 -2.29 -14.95
N THR A 38 1.85 -2.09 -16.24
CA THR A 38 2.09 -3.07 -17.31
C THR A 38 3.36 -2.73 -18.12
N VAL A 39 3.79 -3.66 -18.98
CA VAL A 39 4.92 -3.47 -19.89
C VAL A 39 4.46 -2.87 -21.22
N ARG A 40 5.21 -1.90 -21.74
CA ARG A 40 5.12 -1.39 -23.11
C ARG A 40 6.54 -1.11 -23.60
N ASP A 41 6.95 -1.76 -24.68
CA ASP A 41 8.28 -1.58 -25.30
C ASP A 41 9.45 -1.79 -24.31
N GLY A 42 9.32 -2.72 -23.36
CA GLY A 42 10.29 -2.97 -22.30
C GLY A 42 10.30 -1.94 -21.16
N LEU A 43 9.46 -0.91 -21.24
CA LEU A 43 9.29 0.13 -20.24
C LEU A 43 7.97 -0.06 -19.47
N CYS A 44 7.89 0.49 -18.26
CA CYS A 44 6.70 0.46 -17.45
C CYS A 44 5.72 1.56 -17.91
N ALA A 45 4.55 1.14 -18.39
CA ALA A 45 3.48 2.05 -18.82
C ALA A 45 2.93 2.88 -17.65
N GLY A 46 2.67 2.25 -16.49
CA GLY A 46 2.13 2.94 -15.31
C GLY A 46 3.01 4.10 -14.82
N CYS A 47 4.33 3.89 -14.72
CA CYS A 47 5.25 4.97 -14.32
C CYS A 47 5.30 6.11 -15.36
N ARG A 48 5.15 5.79 -16.65
CA ARG A 48 5.09 6.79 -17.71
C ARG A 48 3.78 7.59 -17.64
N ASP A 49 2.66 6.94 -17.40
CA ASP A 49 1.35 7.58 -17.42
C ASP A 49 1.10 8.44 -16.16
N TRP A 50 1.56 8.00 -14.99
CA TRP A 50 1.32 8.73 -13.73
C TRP A 50 2.38 9.78 -13.41
N TRP A 51 3.64 9.51 -13.74
CA TRP A 51 4.77 10.35 -13.31
C TRP A 51 5.63 10.86 -14.47
N ALA A 52 5.23 10.59 -15.72
CA ALA A 52 6.00 10.93 -16.91
C ALA A 52 7.45 10.39 -16.86
N ARG A 53 7.68 9.26 -16.18
CA ARG A 53 9.02 8.67 -16.00
C ARG A 53 9.18 7.38 -16.81
N LEU A 54 10.22 7.32 -17.63
CA LEU A 54 10.63 6.08 -18.29
C LEU A 54 11.38 5.19 -17.28
N ALA A 55 10.82 4.02 -16.99
CA ALA A 55 11.42 3.03 -16.11
C ALA A 55 11.41 1.65 -16.81
N PRO A 56 12.50 0.86 -16.76
CA PRO A 56 12.47 -0.51 -17.25
C PRO A 56 11.40 -1.33 -16.54
N PHE A 57 10.67 -2.16 -17.28
CA PHE A 57 9.74 -3.11 -16.69
C PHE A 57 10.47 -4.41 -16.28
N PRO A 58 10.20 -4.97 -15.09
CA PRO A 58 9.33 -4.45 -14.03
C PRO A 58 9.98 -3.27 -13.30
N CYS A 59 9.20 -2.23 -12.97
CA CYS A 59 9.68 -1.13 -12.11
C CYS A 59 9.66 -1.56 -10.62
N GLU A 60 10.31 -0.78 -9.76
CA GLU A 60 10.42 -1.12 -8.33
C GLU A 60 9.06 -1.30 -7.64
N GLN A 61 8.05 -0.51 -8.00
CA GLN A 61 6.71 -0.63 -7.45
C GLN A 61 6.07 -1.99 -7.78
N VAL A 62 6.19 -2.46 -9.03
CA VAL A 62 5.69 -3.79 -9.42
C VAL A 62 6.47 -4.89 -8.74
N ARG A 63 7.80 -4.73 -8.59
CA ARG A 63 8.63 -5.70 -7.87
C ARG A 63 8.19 -5.84 -6.43
N TRP A 64 8.05 -4.73 -5.71
CA TRP A 64 7.53 -4.71 -4.34
C TRP A 64 6.12 -5.32 -4.26
N ALA A 65 5.20 -4.90 -5.13
CA ALA A 65 3.82 -5.35 -5.08
C ALA A 65 3.67 -6.85 -5.35
N ARG A 66 4.45 -7.40 -6.27
CA ARG A 66 4.53 -8.85 -6.51
C ARG A 66 5.12 -9.56 -5.29
N ALA A 67 6.26 -9.09 -4.78
CA ALA A 67 6.92 -9.70 -3.63
C ALA A 67 6.02 -9.76 -2.37
N ILE A 68 5.24 -8.71 -2.09
CA ILE A 68 4.31 -8.69 -0.96
C ILE A 68 3.14 -9.66 -1.18
N ARG A 69 2.56 -9.69 -2.39
CA ARG A 69 1.49 -10.63 -2.71
C ARG A 69 1.96 -12.07 -2.69
N ASP A 70 3.18 -12.34 -3.16
CA ASP A 70 3.76 -13.69 -3.13
C ASP A 70 4.05 -14.14 -1.69
N ARG A 71 4.46 -13.20 -0.82
CA ARG A 71 4.78 -13.49 0.59
C ARG A 71 3.55 -13.71 1.46
N TYR A 72 2.47 -12.95 1.24
CA TYR A 72 1.32 -12.92 2.15
C TYR A 72 0.00 -13.41 1.53
N GLY A 73 -0.08 -13.55 0.20
CA GLY A 73 -1.15 -14.26 -0.50
C GLY A 73 -2.58 -13.86 -0.08
N ASP A 74 -3.44 -14.87 0.07
CA ASP A 74 -4.85 -14.74 0.43
C ASP A 74 -5.06 -14.52 1.94
N ALA A 75 -4.12 -13.86 2.65
CA ALA A 75 -4.25 -13.59 4.09
C ALA A 75 -5.60 -12.93 4.46
N CYS A 76 -6.20 -12.19 3.53
CA CYS A 76 -7.52 -11.60 3.70
C CYS A 76 -8.70 -12.61 3.65
N ALA A 77 -8.49 -13.80 3.07
CA ALA A 77 -9.45 -14.91 3.08
C ALA A 77 -9.23 -15.89 4.25
N THR A 78 -8.04 -15.90 4.87
CA THR A 78 -7.67 -16.85 5.93
C THR A 78 -7.88 -16.32 7.35
N GLY A 79 -8.72 -15.31 7.54
CA GLY A 79 -9.27 -14.93 8.85
C GLY A 79 -10.13 -16.06 9.44
N ARG A 80 -9.53 -17.22 9.68
CA ARG A 80 -10.13 -18.38 10.32
C ARG A 80 -10.26 -18.04 11.80
N GLU A 81 -11.51 -17.75 12.19
CA GLU A 81 -12.10 -17.84 13.52
C GLU A 81 -11.12 -18.07 14.68
N SER A 82 -10.86 -17.00 15.44
CA SER A 82 -10.51 -17.10 16.86
C SER A 82 -11.77 -17.53 17.64
N GLY A 83 -12.28 -18.73 17.33
CA GLY A 83 -13.30 -19.41 18.13
C GLY A 83 -12.62 -19.99 19.36
N GLY A 84 -13.06 -19.53 20.53
CA GLY A 84 -12.58 -20.02 21.82
C GLY A 84 -12.61 -21.55 21.91
N ALA A 85 -11.50 -22.11 22.39
CA ALA A 85 -11.45 -23.45 22.93
C ALA A 85 -11.45 -23.34 24.46
N ALA A 86 -12.24 -24.21 25.06
CA ALA A 86 -12.74 -24.23 26.44
C ALA A 86 -11.68 -24.43 27.53
#